data_AF-G1VRX3-F1
#
_entry.id   AF-G1VRX3-F1
#
_cell.length_a   1.000
_cell.length_b   1.000
_cell.length_c   1.000
_cell.angle_alpha   90.00
_cell.angle_beta   90.00
_cell.angle_gamma   90.00
#
_symmetry.space_group_name_H-M   'P 1'
#
loop_
_entity.id
_entity.type
_entity.pdbx_description
1 polymer ?
#
loop_
_entity_poly.entity_id
_entity_poly.type
_entity_poly.pdbx_seq_one_letter_code
_entity_poly.pdbx_strand_id
1 'polypeptide(L)'
;MLPAIKIWKMDYSFIIKNYLNPALWQKTWTLFEYKDFVITIKLTKIETENMRIVFRLNLRDNSRPNTWGDQEDVSYSLKCSSIEFLIKSINGAIFRMISYHERAHVLEDLPVYIDAKQQGYIEIEKLTALASEFLDDEGVTNEEIREAYIDKYVDDNKQNDEYIQRLRSAYEYHLLTDFYLVFAESIGDDARYQTVMDRLEENEIENVLKEINQYKTYIETDDYQEEMKGLLEEIREANDDNNK
;
A
#
# COMPACT_ATOMS: atom_id res chain seq x y z
N MET A 1 27.05 -18.15 0.81
CA MET A 1 26.98 -18.03 -0.66
C MET A 1 26.30 -16.70 -0.92
N LEU A 2 26.95 -15.74 -1.59
CA LEU A 2 26.30 -14.46 -1.92
C LEU A 2 25.09 -14.74 -2.82
N PRO A 3 23.94 -14.08 -2.62
CA PRO A 3 22.77 -14.28 -3.47
C PRO A 3 23.15 -13.95 -4.92
N ALA A 4 22.83 -14.85 -5.85
CA ALA A 4 23.14 -14.66 -7.25
C ALA A 4 22.22 -13.59 -7.83
N ILE A 5 22.78 -12.41 -8.12
CA ILE A 5 22.10 -11.35 -8.87
C ILE A 5 22.23 -11.70 -10.36
N LYS A 6 21.12 -11.73 -11.09
CA LYS A 6 21.13 -11.83 -12.54
C LYS A 6 20.34 -10.67 -13.14
N ILE A 7 20.96 -9.97 -14.06
CA ILE A 7 20.39 -8.81 -14.75
C ILE A 7 20.48 -9.06 -16.24
N TRP A 8 19.38 -8.88 -16.95
CA TRP A 8 19.35 -9.04 -18.40
C TRP A 8 19.21 -7.68 -19.09
N LYS A 9 20.11 -7.41 -20.03
CA LYS A 9 20.00 -6.25 -20.91
C LYS A 9 18.98 -6.55 -22.01
N MET A 10 17.90 -5.79 -22.01
CA MET A 10 16.84 -5.87 -23.03
C MET A 10 17.07 -4.85 -24.14
N ASP A 11 16.94 -5.30 -25.39
CA ASP A 11 16.88 -4.40 -26.55
C ASP A 11 15.42 -3.96 -26.78
N TYR A 12 15.00 -2.96 -26.00
CA TYR A 12 13.67 -2.36 -26.15
C TYR A 12 13.47 -1.75 -27.54
N SER A 13 14.54 -1.25 -28.19
CA SER A 13 14.44 -0.71 -29.55
C SER A 13 14.02 -1.78 -30.55
N PHE A 14 14.57 -2.99 -30.43
CA PHE A 14 14.16 -4.13 -31.25
C PHE A 14 12.69 -4.46 -31.04
N ILE A 15 12.23 -4.55 -29.79
CA ILE A 15 10.84 -4.90 -29.47
C ILE A 15 9.89 -3.83 -30.02
N ILE A 16 10.18 -2.55 -29.80
CA ILE A 16 9.35 -1.44 -30.28
C ILE A 16 9.34 -1.36 -31.81
N LYS A 17 10.42 -1.70 -32.52
CA LYS A 17 10.42 -1.76 -33.99
C LYS A 17 9.64 -2.95 -34.55
N ASN A 18 9.52 -4.02 -33.77
CA ASN A 18 8.95 -5.30 -34.21
C ASN A 18 7.69 -5.71 -33.45
N TYR A 19 7.05 -4.78 -32.74
CA TYR A 19 5.93 -5.08 -31.83
C TYR A 19 4.72 -5.76 -32.48
N LEU A 20 4.56 -5.63 -33.80
CA LEU A 20 3.52 -6.34 -34.57
C LEU A 20 3.89 -7.78 -34.94
N ASN A 21 5.09 -8.25 -34.62
CA ASN A 21 5.52 -9.62 -34.87
C ASN A 21 4.87 -10.57 -33.85
N PRO A 22 3.98 -11.50 -34.27
CA PRO A 22 3.30 -12.40 -33.36
C PRO A 22 4.23 -13.29 -32.53
N ALA A 23 5.44 -13.58 -33.03
CA ALA A 23 6.44 -14.35 -32.30
C ALA A 23 6.94 -13.64 -31.02
N LEU A 24 6.70 -12.34 -30.88
CA LEU A 24 7.01 -11.58 -29.67
C LEU A 24 5.86 -11.58 -28.65
N TRP A 25 4.62 -11.78 -29.08
CA TRP A 25 3.44 -11.63 -28.21
C TRP A 25 3.34 -12.71 -27.14
N GLN A 26 3.90 -13.89 -27.41
CA GLN A 26 3.93 -15.01 -26.46
C GLN A 26 5.21 -15.04 -25.62
N LYS A 27 6.14 -14.09 -25.83
CA LYS A 27 7.40 -14.07 -25.09
C LYS A 27 7.25 -13.35 -23.77
N THR A 28 7.87 -13.95 -22.76
CA THR A 28 8.12 -13.32 -21.46
C THR A 28 9.63 -13.24 -21.30
N TRP A 29 10.13 -12.08 -20.91
CA TRP A 29 11.55 -11.83 -20.71
C TRP A 29 11.80 -11.59 -19.23
N THR A 30 12.82 -12.25 -18.67
CA THR A 30 13.32 -11.93 -17.34
C THR A 30 14.17 -10.67 -17.41
N LEU A 31 13.91 -9.72 -16.52
CA LEU A 31 14.68 -8.48 -16.41
C LEU A 31 15.71 -8.58 -15.28
N PHE A 32 15.30 -9.15 -14.16
CA PHE A 32 16.06 -9.15 -12.92
C PHE A 32 15.70 -10.37 -12.07
N GLU A 33 16.70 -11.01 -11.49
CA GLU A 33 16.55 -12.04 -10.46
C GLU A 33 17.46 -11.71 -9.27
N TYR A 34 16.89 -11.79 -8.07
CA TYR A 34 17.61 -11.63 -6.82
C TYR A 34 16.98 -12.54 -5.76
N LYS A 35 17.77 -13.48 -5.21
CA LYS A 35 17.27 -14.49 -4.28
C LYS A 35 16.03 -15.21 -4.88
N ASP A 36 14.90 -15.12 -4.19
CA ASP A 36 13.63 -15.72 -4.61
C ASP A 36 12.78 -14.79 -5.49
N PHE A 37 13.19 -13.53 -5.67
CA PHE A 37 12.47 -12.56 -6.48
C PHE A 37 12.86 -12.65 -7.95
N VAL A 38 11.85 -12.72 -8.81
CA VAL A 38 11.99 -12.76 -10.27
C VAL A 38 11.10 -11.71 -10.89
N ILE A 39 11.69 -10.77 -11.63
CA ILE A 39 10.98 -9.73 -12.36
C ILE A 39 10.99 -10.07 -13.84
N THR A 40 9.80 -10.12 -14.42
CA THR A 40 9.61 -10.39 -15.84
C THR A 40 8.80 -9.29 -16.51
N ILE A 41 8.93 -9.19 -17.83
CA ILE A 41 8.14 -8.30 -18.68
C ILE A 41 7.59 -9.07 -19.88
N LYS A 42 6.40 -8.69 -20.34
CA LYS A 42 5.83 -9.17 -21.61
C LYS A 42 5.03 -8.07 -22.30
N LEU A 43 4.91 -8.14 -23.62
CA LEU A 43 3.97 -7.31 -24.36
C LEU A 43 2.56 -7.82 -24.07
N THR A 44 1.66 -6.97 -23.59
CA THR A 44 0.30 -7.38 -23.22
C THR A 44 -0.79 -6.78 -24.09
N LYS A 45 -0.59 -5.57 -24.61
CA LYS A 45 -1.59 -4.89 -25.46
C LYS A 45 -0.93 -3.99 -26.49
N ILE A 46 -1.61 -3.82 -27.61
CA ILE A 46 -1.32 -2.80 -28.63
C ILE A 46 -2.59 -1.96 -28.74
N GLU A 47 -2.55 -0.75 -28.22
CA GLU A 47 -3.69 0.16 -28.17
C GLU A 47 -3.65 1.07 -29.40
N THR A 48 -4.61 0.88 -30.29
CA THR A 48 -4.70 1.64 -31.55
C THR A 48 -5.27 3.04 -31.35
N GLU A 49 -6.24 3.20 -30.44
CA GLU A 49 -6.86 4.50 -30.12
C GLU A 49 -5.84 5.49 -29.55
N ASN A 50 -5.11 5.06 -28.51
CA ASN A 50 -4.10 5.90 -27.87
C ASN A 50 -2.73 5.85 -28.56
N MET A 51 -2.56 4.98 -29.56
CA MET A 51 -1.30 4.69 -30.24
C MET A 51 -0.17 4.31 -29.28
N ARG A 52 -0.42 3.29 -28.43
CA ARG A 52 0.51 2.83 -27.40
C ARG A 52 0.77 1.33 -27.46
N ILE A 53 1.95 0.93 -27.02
CA ILE A 53 2.27 -0.46 -26.71
C ILE A 53 2.29 -0.58 -25.19
N VAL A 54 1.60 -1.56 -24.64
CA VAL A 54 1.55 -1.82 -23.20
C VAL A 54 2.36 -3.06 -22.88
N PHE A 55 3.28 -2.91 -21.94
CA PHE A 55 4.04 -3.98 -21.34
C PHE A 55 3.50 -4.28 -19.96
N ARG A 56 3.40 -5.56 -19.62
CA ARG A 56 3.10 -6.01 -18.27
C ARG A 56 4.38 -6.45 -17.58
N LEU A 57 4.68 -5.82 -16.45
CA LEU A 57 5.67 -6.29 -15.50
C LEU A 57 5.02 -7.27 -14.53
N ASN A 58 5.80 -8.23 -14.08
CA ASN A 58 5.40 -9.16 -13.04
C ASN A 58 6.57 -9.41 -12.09
N LEU A 59 6.35 -9.19 -10.80
CA LEU A 59 7.28 -9.48 -9.70
C LEU A 59 6.78 -10.72 -8.99
N ARG A 60 7.54 -11.81 -9.09
CA ARG A 60 7.22 -13.08 -8.44
C ARG A 60 8.17 -13.31 -7.28
N ASP A 61 7.62 -13.65 -6.11
CA ASP A 61 8.36 -14.14 -4.96
C ASP A 61 8.24 -15.67 -4.91
N ASN A 62 9.33 -16.37 -5.24
CA ASN A 62 9.36 -17.83 -5.25
C ASN A 62 9.39 -18.46 -3.85
N SER A 63 9.63 -17.67 -2.80
CA SER A 63 9.62 -18.17 -1.41
C SER A 63 8.19 -18.41 -0.91
N ARG A 64 7.18 -17.83 -1.58
CA ARG A 64 5.77 -17.89 -1.21
C ARG A 64 4.95 -18.69 -2.24
N PRO A 65 4.32 -19.81 -1.85
CA PRO A 65 3.44 -20.54 -2.74
C PRO A 65 2.19 -19.71 -3.10
N ASN A 66 1.73 -19.81 -4.35
CA ASN A 66 0.46 -19.24 -4.86
C ASN A 66 0.33 -17.70 -4.96
N THR A 67 1.41 -16.93 -4.92
CA THR A 67 1.35 -15.53 -5.32
C THR A 67 1.28 -15.45 -6.85
N TRP A 68 0.26 -14.80 -7.41
CA TRP A 68 0.16 -14.54 -8.86
C TRP A 68 1.24 -13.55 -9.35
N GLY A 69 2.09 -13.10 -8.43
CA GLY A 69 3.04 -12.02 -8.55
C GLY A 69 2.35 -10.67 -8.59
N ASP A 70 3.04 -9.64 -8.10
CA ASP A 70 2.57 -8.26 -8.26
C ASP A 70 2.72 -7.87 -9.72
N GLN A 71 1.72 -7.20 -10.28
CA GLN A 71 1.68 -6.86 -11.70
C GLN A 71 1.46 -5.36 -11.89
N GLU A 72 2.22 -4.76 -12.80
CA GLU A 72 2.05 -3.36 -13.17
C GLU A 72 2.21 -3.20 -14.69
N ASP A 73 1.34 -2.41 -15.31
CA ASP A 73 1.38 -2.13 -16.74
C ASP A 73 2.16 -0.83 -17.01
N VAL A 74 3.12 -0.88 -17.93
CA VAL A 74 3.89 0.29 -18.41
C VAL A 74 3.59 0.50 -19.88
N SER A 75 3.28 1.75 -20.25
CA SER A 75 2.91 2.11 -21.62
C SER A 75 4.02 2.87 -22.35
N TYR A 76 4.17 2.56 -23.63
CA TYR A 76 5.04 3.27 -24.57
C TYR A 76 4.20 3.96 -25.65
N SER A 77 4.29 5.29 -25.76
CA SER A 77 3.62 6.05 -26.82
C SER A 77 4.41 5.96 -28.12
N LEU A 78 3.74 5.49 -29.19
CA LEU A 78 4.32 5.46 -30.53
C LEU A 78 4.51 6.87 -31.13
N LYS A 79 3.88 7.90 -30.55
CA LYS A 79 3.98 9.29 -31.04
C LYS A 79 5.13 10.08 -30.43
N CYS A 80 5.39 9.89 -29.13
CA CYS A 80 6.21 10.83 -28.37
C CYS A 80 7.12 10.19 -27.30
N SER A 81 7.08 8.87 -27.10
CA SER A 81 8.00 8.23 -26.15
C SER A 81 9.37 7.99 -26.79
N SER A 82 10.42 8.13 -25.99
CA SER A 82 11.75 7.61 -26.29
C SER A 82 11.97 6.26 -25.58
N ILE A 83 12.95 5.48 -26.05
CA ILE A 83 13.34 4.23 -25.39
C ILE A 83 13.87 4.50 -23.98
N GLU A 84 14.58 5.60 -23.77
CA GLU A 84 15.05 6.02 -22.44
C GLU A 84 13.87 6.28 -21.48
N PHE A 85 12.80 6.93 -21.97
CA PHE A 85 11.59 7.13 -21.18
C PHE A 85 10.92 5.79 -20.81
N LEU A 86 10.90 4.82 -21.73
CA LEU A 86 10.40 3.48 -21.44
C LEU A 86 11.20 2.79 -20.34
N ILE A 87 12.52 2.80 -20.44
CA ILE A 87 13.42 2.21 -19.46
C ILE A 87 13.20 2.85 -18.09
N LYS A 88 13.14 4.20 -18.03
CA LYS A 88 12.86 4.92 -16.79
C LYS A 88 11.50 4.55 -16.19
N SER A 89 10.48 4.40 -17.03
CA SER A 89 9.13 4.01 -16.60
C SER A 89 9.09 2.58 -16.07
N ILE A 90 9.78 1.64 -16.73
CA ILE A 90 9.93 0.25 -16.28
C ILE A 90 10.65 0.21 -14.94
N ASN A 91 11.80 0.87 -14.81
CA ASN A 91 12.58 0.88 -13.57
C ASN A 91 11.79 1.50 -12.40
N GLY A 92 11.01 2.55 -12.66
CA GLY A 92 10.13 3.13 -11.65
C GLY A 92 8.96 2.24 -11.25
N ALA A 93 8.36 1.54 -12.21
CA ALA A 93 7.31 0.56 -11.93
C ALA A 93 7.87 -0.60 -11.09
N ILE A 94 9.03 -1.16 -11.46
CA ILE A 94 9.68 -2.21 -10.67
C ILE A 94 9.92 -1.75 -9.23
N PHE A 95 10.47 -0.55 -9.03
CA PHE A 95 10.71 -0.03 -7.68
C PHE A 95 9.41 0.08 -6.86
N ARG A 96 8.33 0.60 -7.47
CA ARG A 96 7.00 0.64 -6.84
C ARG A 96 6.45 -0.75 -6.53
N MET A 97 6.68 -1.72 -7.42
CA MET A 97 6.26 -3.10 -7.20
C MET A 97 7.01 -3.72 -6.01
N ILE A 98 8.30 -3.43 -5.83
CA ILE A 98 9.04 -3.85 -4.62
C ILE A 98 8.40 -3.22 -3.37
N SER A 99 8.04 -1.94 -3.40
CA SER A 99 7.35 -1.27 -2.28
C SER A 99 5.97 -1.79 -1.98
N TYR A 100 5.18 -2.04 -3.01
CA TYR A 100 3.91 -2.71 -2.84
C TYR A 100 4.11 -4.09 -2.23
N HIS A 101 5.11 -4.85 -2.70
CA HIS A 101 5.37 -6.20 -2.21
C HIS A 101 5.78 -6.22 -0.74
N GLU A 102 6.72 -5.37 -0.36
CA GLU A 102 7.14 -5.16 1.02
C GLU A 102 5.93 -4.84 1.90
N ARG A 103 5.12 -3.87 1.49
CA ARG A 103 3.95 -3.45 2.26
C ARG A 103 2.91 -4.56 2.37
N ALA A 104 2.41 -5.04 1.23
CA ALA A 104 1.22 -5.88 1.14
C ALA A 104 1.47 -7.34 1.55
N HIS A 105 2.69 -7.85 1.31
CA HIS A 105 2.99 -9.26 1.53
C HIS A 105 4.00 -9.46 2.66
N VAL A 106 4.90 -8.52 2.95
CA VAL A 106 5.87 -8.71 4.04
C VAL A 106 5.41 -8.08 5.35
N LEU A 107 5.08 -6.78 5.32
CA LEU A 107 4.63 -6.04 6.49
C LEU A 107 3.27 -6.53 7.00
N GLU A 108 2.29 -6.73 6.11
CA GLU A 108 0.94 -7.11 6.57
C GLU A 108 0.87 -8.50 7.24
N ASP A 109 1.87 -9.36 6.97
CA ASP A 109 2.00 -10.67 7.59
C ASP A 109 2.69 -10.61 8.97
N LEU A 110 3.24 -9.45 9.37
CA LEU A 110 3.88 -9.32 10.68
C LEU A 110 2.83 -9.34 11.80
N PRO A 111 3.09 -10.04 12.93
CA PRO A 111 2.17 -10.08 14.06
C PRO A 111 1.76 -8.69 14.57
N VAL A 112 2.69 -7.73 14.53
CA VAL A 112 2.44 -6.36 14.98
C VAL A 112 1.43 -5.61 14.10
N TYR A 113 1.45 -5.88 12.79
CA TYR A 113 0.50 -5.29 11.86
C TYR A 113 -0.88 -5.95 11.99
N ILE A 114 -0.89 -7.27 12.18
CA ILE A 114 -2.13 -8.03 12.42
C ILE A 114 -2.78 -7.56 13.72
N ASP A 115 -2.03 -7.41 14.81
CA ASP A 115 -2.54 -6.90 16.10
C ASP A 115 -3.08 -5.47 15.94
N ALA A 116 -2.36 -4.58 15.26
CA ALA A 116 -2.85 -3.22 14.98
C ALA A 116 -4.17 -3.23 14.17
N LYS A 117 -4.30 -4.09 13.15
CA LYS A 117 -5.58 -4.25 12.44
C LYS A 117 -6.69 -4.76 13.35
N GLN A 118 -6.39 -5.70 14.24
CA GLN A 118 -7.37 -6.20 15.21
C GLN A 118 -7.84 -5.12 16.19
N GLN A 119 -6.94 -4.24 16.62
CA GLN A 119 -7.31 -3.10 17.47
C GLN A 119 -8.31 -2.17 16.80
N GLY A 120 -8.16 -1.92 15.50
CA GLY A 120 -9.16 -1.13 14.75
C GLY A 120 -10.56 -1.74 14.76
N TYR A 121 -10.69 -3.06 14.70
CA TYR A 121 -12.00 -3.70 14.81
C TYR A 121 -12.60 -3.52 16.21
N ILE A 122 -11.78 -3.65 17.27
CA ILE A 122 -12.23 -3.43 18.65
C ILE A 122 -12.70 -1.99 18.85
N GLU A 123 -11.96 -1.02 18.32
CA GLU A 123 -12.32 0.41 18.37
C GLU A 123 -13.67 0.66 17.67
N ILE A 124 -13.83 0.15 16.45
CA ILE A 124 -15.09 0.27 15.68
C ILE A 124 -16.26 -0.35 16.44
N GLU A 125 -16.09 -1.55 17.01
CA GLU A 125 -17.14 -2.20 17.81
C GLU A 125 -17.56 -1.35 19.01
N LYS A 126 -16.59 -0.74 19.72
CA LYS A 126 -16.86 0.15 20.85
C LYS A 126 -17.60 1.42 20.43
N LEU A 127 -17.12 2.10 19.38
CA LEU A 127 -17.77 3.32 18.87
C LEU A 127 -19.20 3.03 18.37
N THR A 128 -19.39 1.89 17.70
CA THR A 128 -20.70 1.43 17.23
C THR A 128 -21.65 1.20 18.41
N ALA A 129 -21.18 0.56 19.47
CA ALA A 129 -21.98 0.31 20.67
C ALA A 129 -22.39 1.61 21.36
N LEU A 130 -21.45 2.55 21.54
CA LEU A 130 -21.72 3.86 22.14
C LEU A 130 -22.76 4.66 21.35
N ALA A 131 -22.61 4.74 20.03
CA ALA A 131 -23.58 5.44 19.17
C ALA A 131 -24.96 4.75 19.17
N SER A 132 -24.99 3.41 19.21
CA SER A 132 -26.24 2.65 19.29
C SER A 132 -26.99 2.90 20.60
N GLU A 133 -26.28 2.87 21.73
CA GLU A 133 -26.86 3.17 23.06
C GLU A 133 -27.42 4.59 23.11
N PHE A 134 -26.67 5.58 22.61
CA PHE A 134 -27.14 6.96 22.54
C PHE A 134 -28.43 7.13 21.71
N LEU A 135 -28.51 6.45 20.56
CA LEU A 135 -29.71 6.50 19.71
C LEU A 135 -30.90 5.79 20.35
N ASP A 136 -30.67 4.75 21.16
CA ASP A 136 -31.72 4.09 21.94
C ASP A 136 -32.27 5.01 23.03
N ASP A 137 -31.41 5.74 23.73
CA ASP A 137 -31.79 6.71 24.77
C ASP A 137 -32.57 7.89 24.20
N GLU A 138 -32.24 8.33 22.97
CA GLU A 138 -32.99 9.35 22.24
C GLU A 138 -34.26 8.82 21.54
N GLY A 139 -34.53 7.51 21.63
CA GLY A 139 -35.72 6.89 21.08
C GLY A 139 -35.78 6.87 19.55
N VAL A 140 -34.62 6.92 18.88
CA VAL A 140 -34.53 6.88 17.41
C VAL A 140 -34.73 5.44 16.94
N THR A 141 -35.84 5.17 16.24
CA THR A 141 -36.21 3.81 15.81
C THR A 141 -36.07 3.56 14.31
N ASN A 142 -35.83 4.61 13.51
CA ASN A 142 -35.65 4.48 12.06
C ASN A 142 -34.26 3.90 11.75
N GLU A 143 -34.23 2.69 11.20
CA GLU A 143 -33.00 1.94 10.94
C GLU A 143 -32.03 2.64 9.99
N GLU A 144 -32.52 3.21 8.87
CA GLU A 144 -31.67 3.93 7.90
C GLU A 144 -30.97 5.15 8.53
N ILE A 145 -31.68 5.90 9.38
CA ILE A 145 -31.12 7.06 10.09
C ILE A 145 -30.07 6.59 11.11
N ARG A 146 -30.33 5.48 11.80
CA ARG A 146 -29.39 4.92 12.78
C ARG A 146 -28.11 4.46 12.12
N GLU A 147 -28.20 3.68 11.05
CA GLU A 147 -27.04 3.20 10.28
C GLU A 147 -26.20 4.37 9.78
N ALA A 148 -26.82 5.35 9.13
CA ALA A 148 -26.10 6.51 8.61
C ALA A 148 -25.43 7.35 9.71
N TYR A 149 -26.06 7.47 10.88
CA TYR A 149 -25.49 8.19 12.02
C TYR A 149 -24.31 7.43 12.62
N ILE A 150 -24.47 6.12 12.87
CA ILE A 150 -23.43 5.26 13.43
C ILE A 150 -22.22 5.24 12.50
N ASP A 151 -22.41 5.03 11.20
CA ASP A 151 -21.34 5.01 10.20
C ASP A 151 -20.55 6.33 10.22
N LYS A 152 -21.27 7.46 10.24
CA LYS A 152 -20.64 8.78 10.30
C LYS A 152 -19.87 8.98 11.60
N TYR A 153 -20.47 8.63 12.74
CA TYR A 153 -19.84 8.77 14.04
C TYR A 153 -18.58 7.92 14.16
N VAL A 154 -18.61 6.67 13.69
CA VAL A 154 -17.43 5.80 13.66
C VAL A 154 -16.36 6.38 12.75
N ASP A 155 -16.71 6.85 11.54
CA ASP A 155 -15.73 7.40 10.59
C ASP A 155 -15.07 8.68 11.10
N ASP A 156 -15.83 9.56 11.76
CA ASP A 156 -15.33 10.83 12.29
C ASP A 156 -14.39 10.64 13.50
N ASN A 157 -14.52 9.53 14.25
CA ASN A 157 -13.83 9.35 15.54
C ASN A 157 -12.79 8.23 15.56
N LYS A 158 -12.82 7.28 14.61
CA LYS A 158 -11.81 6.21 14.56
C LYS A 158 -10.41 6.79 14.30
N GLN A 159 -9.40 6.27 15.00
CA GLN A 159 -8.00 6.68 14.79
C GLN A 159 -7.11 5.56 14.25
N ASN A 160 -7.58 4.30 14.29
CA ASN A 160 -6.75 3.17 13.85
C ASN A 160 -6.23 3.28 12.40
N ASP A 161 -6.97 3.90 11.49
CA ASP A 161 -6.52 4.10 10.11
C ASP A 161 -5.23 4.94 10.05
N GLU A 162 -5.10 5.97 10.88
CA GLU A 162 -3.89 6.79 10.97
C GLU A 162 -2.71 5.98 11.53
N TYR A 163 -2.94 5.18 12.57
CA TYR A 163 -1.91 4.32 13.15
C TYR A 163 -1.39 3.29 12.15
N ILE A 164 -2.27 2.68 11.35
CA ILE A 164 -1.86 1.75 10.28
C ILE A 164 -1.01 2.47 9.22
N GLN A 165 -1.35 3.70 8.84
CA GLN A 165 -0.53 4.47 7.88
C GLN A 165 0.83 4.86 8.46
N ARG A 166 0.89 5.23 9.74
CA ARG A 166 2.15 5.53 10.43
C ARG A 166 3.05 4.30 10.54
N LEU A 167 2.46 3.15 10.85
CA LEU A 167 3.18 1.87 10.87
C LEU A 167 3.74 1.53 9.48
N ARG A 168 2.94 1.67 8.41
CA ARG A 168 3.41 1.50 7.03
C ARG A 168 4.55 2.43 6.67
N SER A 169 4.48 3.68 7.10
CA SER A 169 5.51 4.69 6.84
C SER A 169 6.81 4.38 7.59
N ALA A 170 6.72 3.92 8.84
CA ALA A 170 7.88 3.58 9.66
C ALA A 170 8.66 2.37 9.12
N TYR A 171 7.95 1.39 8.53
CA TYR A 171 8.56 0.19 7.95
C TYR A 171 8.96 0.34 6.47
N GLU A 172 8.72 1.49 5.86
CA GLU A 172 9.06 1.75 4.46
C GLU A 172 10.56 1.48 4.21
N TYR A 173 10.87 0.59 3.28
CA TYR A 173 12.23 0.15 2.92
C TYR A 173 12.99 -0.68 3.97
N HIS A 174 12.41 -0.99 5.13
CA HIS A 174 13.10 -1.64 6.25
C HIS A 174 13.05 -3.18 6.23
N LEU A 175 12.12 -3.79 5.48
CA LEU A 175 11.91 -5.25 5.48
C LEU A 175 12.53 -5.93 4.26
N LEU A 176 12.58 -5.23 3.11
CA LEU A 176 13.22 -5.69 1.87
C LEU A 176 14.36 -4.77 1.43
N THR A 177 15.06 -4.16 2.39
CA THR A 177 16.12 -3.15 2.16
C THR A 177 17.14 -3.58 1.11
N ASP A 178 17.62 -4.81 1.21
CA ASP A 178 18.64 -5.34 0.30
C ASP A 178 18.11 -5.45 -1.14
N PHE A 179 16.85 -5.82 -1.33
CA PHE A 179 16.23 -5.89 -2.65
C PHE A 179 16.15 -4.49 -3.27
N TYR A 180 15.77 -3.46 -2.52
CA TYR A 180 15.78 -2.09 -3.02
C TYR A 180 17.16 -1.60 -3.42
N LEU A 181 18.15 -1.76 -2.52
CA LEU A 181 19.51 -1.28 -2.76
C LEU A 181 20.15 -1.99 -3.94
N VAL A 182 20.06 -3.33 -3.99
CA VAL A 182 20.59 -4.12 -5.10
C VAL A 182 19.90 -3.78 -6.41
N PHE A 183 18.58 -3.58 -6.40
CA PHE A 183 17.87 -3.16 -7.61
C PHE A 183 18.32 -1.77 -8.06
N ALA A 184 18.39 -0.78 -7.17
CA ALA A 184 18.84 0.57 -7.49
C ALA A 184 20.28 0.59 -8.03
N GLU A 185 21.21 -0.13 -7.39
CA GLU A 185 22.59 -0.32 -7.88
C GLU A 185 22.62 -0.98 -9.26
N SER A 186 21.79 -2.00 -9.50
CA SER A 186 21.78 -2.75 -10.76
C SER A 186 21.40 -1.90 -11.98
N ILE A 187 20.61 -0.84 -11.75
CA ILE A 187 20.18 0.09 -12.78
C ILE A 187 20.97 1.42 -12.76
N GLY A 188 21.92 1.57 -11.83
CA GLY A 188 22.70 2.80 -11.64
C GLY A 188 21.86 4.02 -11.24
N ASP A 189 20.84 3.82 -10.40
CA ASP A 189 19.93 4.88 -9.95
C ASP A 189 20.30 5.35 -8.54
N ASP A 190 21.38 6.15 -8.46
CA ASP A 190 21.95 6.67 -7.21
C ASP A 190 20.93 7.47 -6.40
N ALA A 191 19.98 8.15 -7.06
CA ALA A 191 18.94 8.93 -6.37
C ALA A 191 17.99 8.03 -5.58
N ARG A 192 17.55 6.90 -6.16
CA ARG A 192 16.74 5.92 -5.43
C ARG A 192 17.54 5.21 -4.35
N TYR A 193 18.80 4.89 -4.63
CA TYR A 193 19.68 4.32 -3.63
C TYR A 193 19.77 5.21 -2.39
N GLN A 194 20.04 6.51 -2.58
CA GLN A 194 20.14 7.46 -1.48
C GLN A 194 18.81 7.64 -0.76
N THR A 195 17.69 7.69 -1.48
CA THR A 195 16.34 7.77 -0.87
C THR A 195 16.10 6.63 0.12
N VAL A 196 16.52 5.41 -0.23
CA VAL A 196 16.40 4.25 0.67
C VAL A 196 17.32 4.42 1.88
N MET A 197 18.58 4.83 1.66
CA MET A 197 19.54 5.04 2.75
C MET A 197 19.07 6.10 3.76
N ASP A 198 18.61 7.26 3.27
CA ASP A 198 18.11 8.35 4.12
C ASP A 198 16.96 7.89 5.00
N ARG A 199 16.04 7.09 4.44
CA ARG A 199 14.89 6.56 5.18
C ARG A 199 15.28 5.57 6.28
N LEU A 200 16.35 4.80 6.09
CA LEU A 200 16.85 3.87 7.09
C LEU A 200 17.52 4.59 8.28
N GLU A 201 18.04 5.81 8.06
CA GLU A 201 18.61 6.64 9.13
C GLU A 201 17.52 7.24 10.04
N GLU A 202 16.34 7.52 9.49
CA GLU A 202 15.20 8.11 10.20
C GLU A 202 14.49 7.15 11.19
N ASN A 203 14.94 5.90 11.37
CA ASN A 203 14.25 4.80 12.09
C ASN A 203 13.29 5.21 13.23
N GLU A 204 12.01 5.39 12.89
CA GLU A 204 10.90 5.76 13.78
C GLU A 204 10.08 4.54 14.28
N ILE A 205 10.51 3.31 13.94
CA ILE A 205 9.70 2.10 14.19
C ILE A 205 9.37 1.96 15.69
N GLU A 206 10.35 2.10 16.57
CA GLU A 206 10.15 1.94 18.01
C GLU A 206 9.17 2.97 18.60
N ASN A 207 9.27 4.23 18.15
CA ASN A 207 8.38 5.30 18.59
C ASN A 207 6.93 5.03 18.16
N VAL A 208 6.71 4.66 16.90
CA VAL A 208 5.36 4.32 16.39
C VAL A 208 4.78 3.13 17.12
N LEU A 209 5.57 2.09 17.41
CA LEU A 209 5.10 0.93 18.18
C LEU A 209 4.72 1.29 19.61
N LYS A 210 5.47 2.21 20.24
CA LYS A 210 5.14 2.70 21.56
C LYS A 210 3.80 3.45 21.56
N GLU A 211 3.58 4.32 20.59
CA GLU A 211 2.33 5.07 20.47
C GLU A 211 1.12 4.15 20.20
N ILE A 212 1.27 3.15 19.33
CA ILE A 212 0.21 2.15 19.09
C ILE A 212 -0.15 1.41 20.38
N ASN A 213 0.85 1.02 21.18
CA ASN A 213 0.60 0.33 22.45
C ASN A 213 -0.07 1.24 23.50
N GLN A 214 0.32 2.52 23.54
CA GLN A 214 -0.31 3.51 24.42
C GLN A 214 -1.78 3.70 24.05
N TYR A 215 -2.07 3.87 22.77
CA TYR A 215 -3.43 4.02 22.26
C TYR A 215 -4.29 2.78 22.51
N LYS A 216 -3.75 1.59 22.24
CA LYS A 216 -4.38 0.30 22.58
C LYS A 216 -4.80 0.21 24.05
N THR A 217 -3.94 0.70 24.95
CA THR A 217 -4.26 0.69 26.38
C THR A 217 -5.34 1.72 26.73
N TYR A 218 -5.30 2.87 26.08
CA TYR A 218 -6.25 3.97 26.29
C TYR A 218 -7.68 3.62 25.83
N ILE A 219 -7.86 2.95 24.68
CA ILE A 219 -9.21 2.50 24.23
C ILE A 219 -9.91 1.58 25.25
N GLU A 220 -9.15 0.93 26.14
CA GLU A 220 -9.68 0.06 27.19
C GLU A 220 -10.06 0.81 28.49
N THR A 221 -9.84 2.11 28.58
CA THR A 221 -10.13 2.87 29.81
C THR A 221 -11.54 3.45 29.83
N ASP A 222 -12.04 3.71 31.04
CA ASP A 222 -13.29 4.42 31.25
C ASP A 222 -13.20 5.87 30.72
N ASP A 223 -12.03 6.51 30.87
CA ASP A 223 -11.77 7.86 30.34
C ASP A 223 -12.07 7.96 28.83
N TYR A 224 -11.67 6.94 28.05
CA TYR A 224 -11.98 6.89 26.62
C TYR A 224 -13.49 6.80 26.36
N GLN A 225 -14.20 5.96 27.12
CA GLN A 225 -15.64 5.82 26.97
C GLN A 225 -16.37 7.12 27.33
N GLU A 226 -15.94 7.81 28.39
CA GLU A 226 -16.49 9.09 28.81
C GLU A 226 -16.24 10.17 27.74
N GLU A 227 -15.02 10.24 27.20
CA GLU A 227 -14.68 11.20 26.14
C GLU A 227 -15.53 10.98 24.88
N MET A 228 -15.65 9.74 24.42
CA MET A 228 -16.46 9.40 23.24
C MET A 228 -17.95 9.66 23.48
N LYS A 229 -18.48 9.37 24.68
CA LYS A 229 -19.86 9.74 25.03
C LYS A 229 -20.07 11.26 25.01
N GLY A 230 -19.11 12.03 25.51
CA GLY A 230 -19.16 13.50 25.48
C GLY A 230 -19.33 14.06 24.06
N LEU A 231 -18.65 13.48 23.07
CA LEU A 231 -18.79 13.90 21.66
C LEU A 231 -20.20 13.68 21.10
N LEU A 232 -20.92 12.64 21.57
CA LEU A 232 -22.32 12.41 21.20
C LEU A 232 -23.25 13.44 21.87
N GLU A 233 -22.97 13.81 23.11
CA GLU A 233 -23.73 14.83 23.85
C GLU A 233 -23.56 16.23 23.24
N GLU A 234 -22.37 16.60 22.78
CA GLU A 234 -22.13 17.88 22.09
C GLU A 234 -23.00 18.04 20.83
N ILE A 235 -23.22 16.95 20.09
CA ILE A 235 -24.10 16.93 18.90
C ILE A 235 -25.56 17.16 19.30
N ARG A 236 -26.00 16.61 20.45
CA ARG A 236 -27.34 16.84 20.99
C ARG A 236 -27.55 18.31 21.34
N GLU A 237 -26.62 18.90 22.10
CA GLU A 237 -26.71 20.30 22.53
C GLU A 237 -26.73 21.27 21.33
N ALA A 238 -25.91 21.00 20.31
CA ALA A 238 -25.89 21.78 19.08
C ALA A 238 -27.22 21.71 18.29
N ASN A 239 -27.95 20.59 18.35
CA ASN A 239 -29.25 20.45 17.70
C ASN A 239 -30.38 21.10 18.50
N ASP A 240 -30.30 21.09 19.83
CA ASP A 240 -31.29 21.74 20.71
C ASP A 240 -31.23 23.27 20.63
N ASP A 241 -30.05 23.86 20.42
CA ASP A 241 -29.90 25.31 20.24
C ASP A 241 -30.28 25.81 18.85
N ASN A 242 -30.26 24.95 17.82
CA ASN A 242 -30.75 25.29 16.48
C ASN A 242 -32.29 25.17 16.34
N ASN A 243 -32.97 24.58 17.32
CA ASN A 243 -34.43 24.43 17.36
C ASN A 243 -35.14 25.44 18.30
N LYS A 244 -34.41 26.45 18.82
CA LYS A 244 -34.94 27.60 19.57
C LYS A 244 -35.08 28.84 18.69
#